data_AF-A0A1Q3SG37-F1
#
_entry.id   AF-A0A1Q3SG37-F1
#
_cell.length_a   1.000
_cell.length_b   1.000
_cell.length_c   1.000
_cell.angle_alpha   90.00
_cell.angle_beta   90.00
_cell.angle_gamma   90.00
#
_symmetry.space_group_name_H-M   'P 1'
#
loop_
_entity.id
_entity.type
_entity.pdbx_description
1 polymer ?
#
loop_
_entity_poly.entity_id
_entity_poly.type
_entity_poly.pdbx_seq_one_letter_code
_entity_poly.pdbx_strand_id
1 'polypeptide(L)'
;MDNFYARTNGFVSEMVRACQGSTGAQQTISLLIGQIMRDEATKPLGMSLMQIVVGERDRDLLTNNLEGEPLLLINRILDELEASPFKGQLY
;
A
#
# COMPACT_ATOMS: atom_id res chain seq x y z
N MET A 1 -19.95 -8.83 10.96
CA MET A 1 -18.93 -9.32 10.00
C MET A 1 -17.85 -8.23 9.94
N ASP A 2 -17.13 -8.02 11.05
CA ASP A 2 -16.60 -6.69 11.39
C ASP A 2 -15.14 -6.72 11.84
N ASN A 3 -14.22 -7.15 10.97
CA ASN A 3 -12.81 -6.97 11.32
C ASN A 3 -11.84 -6.91 10.14
N PHE A 4 -12.25 -7.25 8.92
CA PHE A 4 -11.39 -7.10 7.75
C PHE A 4 -11.31 -5.62 7.35
N TYR A 5 -12.43 -5.00 6.98
CA TYR A 5 -12.50 -3.61 6.50
C TYR A 5 -11.90 -2.56 7.45
N ALA A 6 -12.06 -2.70 8.77
CA ALA A 6 -11.46 -1.78 9.74
C ALA A 6 -9.92 -1.90 9.81
N ARG A 7 -9.38 -3.12 9.70
CA ARG A 7 -7.93 -3.36 9.60
C ARG A 7 -7.41 -2.88 8.26
N THR A 8 -8.17 -3.06 7.18
CA THR A 8 -7.82 -2.59 5.84
C THR A 8 -7.77 -1.06 5.80
N ASN A 9 -8.72 -0.36 6.41
CA ASN A 9 -8.71 1.11 6.48
C ASN A 9 -7.50 1.66 7.23
N GLY A 10 -7.15 1.05 8.38
CA GLY A 10 -5.96 1.42 9.14
C GLY A 10 -4.67 1.22 8.34
N PHE A 11 -4.58 0.09 7.62
CA PHE A 11 -3.44 -0.22 6.76
C PHE A 11 -3.32 0.76 5.58
N VAL A 12 -4.41 1.05 4.89
CA VAL A 12 -4.44 2.00 3.75
C VAL A 12 -4.00 3.40 4.20
N SER A 13 -4.52 3.88 5.34
CA SER A 13 -4.11 5.16 5.92
C SER A 13 -2.60 5.20 6.24
N GLU A 14 -2.08 4.14 6.84
CA GLU A 14 -0.65 4.06 7.17
C GLU A 14 0.23 3.98 5.91
N MET A 15 -0.22 3.28 4.86
CA MET A 15 0.42 3.26 3.55
C MET A 15 0.49 4.66 2.93
N VAL A 16 -0.60 5.42 2.96
CA VAL A 16 -0.63 6.80 2.47
C VAL A 16 0.36 7.67 3.23
N ARG A 17 0.39 7.57 4.56
CA ARG A 17 1.36 8.30 5.42
C ARG A 17 2.80 7.91 5.12
N ALA A 18 3.07 6.63 4.86
CA ALA A 18 4.40 6.16 4.48
C ALA A 18 4.85 6.74 3.13
N CYS A 19 3.95 6.80 2.15
CA CYS A 19 4.20 7.45 0.85
C CYS A 19 4.36 8.97 0.96
N GLN A 20 3.79 9.59 2.00
CA GLN A 20 3.94 11.01 2.32
C GLN A 20 5.21 11.35 3.10
N GLY A 21 6.12 10.38 3.30
CA GLY A 21 7.40 10.61 3.96
C GLY A 21 7.36 10.53 5.48
N SER A 22 6.28 10.03 6.07
CA SER A 22 6.26 9.77 7.52
C SER A 22 7.20 8.61 7.85
N THR A 23 8.34 8.91 8.49
CA THR A 23 9.37 7.92 8.84
C THR A 23 8.82 6.79 9.72
N GLY A 24 7.94 7.11 10.68
CA GLY A 24 7.30 6.09 11.51
C GLY A 24 6.43 5.15 10.70
N ALA A 25 5.60 5.69 9.80
CA ALA A 25 4.75 4.89 8.93
C ALA A 25 5.57 4.04 7.94
N GLN A 26 6.66 4.58 7.39
CA GLN A 26 7.57 3.84 6.51
C GLN A 26 8.18 2.62 7.22
N GLN A 27 8.59 2.76 8.48
CA GLN A 27 9.11 1.64 9.28
C GLN A 27 8.03 0.58 9.52
N THR A 28 6.83 1.00 9.95
CA THR A 28 5.70 0.10 10.19
C THR A 28 5.32 -0.67 8.93
N ILE A 29 5.16 0.03 7.81
CA ILE A 29 4.82 -0.58 6.51
C ILE A 29 5.92 -1.51 6.03
N SER A 30 7.20 -1.13 6.16
CA SER A 30 8.32 -2.00 5.76
C SER A 30 8.32 -3.32 6.53
N LEU A 31 8.03 -3.29 7.83
CA LEU A 31 7.91 -4.51 8.65
C LEU A 31 6.73 -5.37 8.22
N LEU A 32 5.58 -4.76 7.95
CA LEU A 32 4.37 -5.48 7.52
C LEU A 32 4.56 -6.10 6.13
N ILE A 33 5.12 -5.37 5.18
CA ILE A 33 5.49 -5.90 3.86
C ILE A 33 6.46 -7.08 4.01
N GLY A 34 7.47 -6.94 4.87
CA GLY A 34 8.42 -8.01 5.15
C GLY A 34 7.79 -9.26 5.78
N GLN A 35 6.66 -9.15 6.47
CA GLN A 35 5.88 -10.29 6.98
C GLN A 35 5.02 -10.92 5.89
N ILE A 36 4.35 -10.10 5.08
CA ILE A 36 3.55 -10.53 3.92
C ILE A 36 4.43 -11.34 2.95
N MET A 37 5.62 -10.82 2.62
CA MET A 37 6.53 -11.48 1.66
C MET A 37 7.10 -12.82 2.12
N ARG A 38 6.89 -13.24 3.38
CA ARG A 38 7.34 -14.57 3.87
C ARG A 38 6.47 -15.71 3.36
N ASP A 39 5.22 -15.42 2.97
CA ASP A 39 4.31 -16.40 2.39
C ASP A 39 4.30 -16.23 0.87
N GLU A 40 4.67 -17.28 0.13
CA GLU A 40 4.68 -17.28 -1.33
C GLU A 40 3.30 -16.89 -1.92
N ALA A 41 2.19 -17.21 -1.25
CA ALA A 41 0.85 -16.86 -1.71
C ALA A 41 0.58 -15.34 -1.66
N THR A 42 1.22 -14.61 -0.73
CA THR A 42 1.00 -13.16 -0.55
C THR A 42 2.21 -12.31 -0.96
N LYS A 43 3.29 -12.96 -1.37
CA LYS A 43 4.50 -12.32 -1.88
C LYS A 43 4.25 -11.35 -3.05
N PRO A 44 3.39 -11.64 -4.04
CA PRO A 44 3.07 -10.66 -5.09
C PRO A 44 2.48 -9.36 -4.53
N LEU A 45 1.58 -9.46 -3.54
CA LEU A 45 1.01 -8.29 -2.85
C LEU A 45 2.11 -7.48 -2.14
N GLY A 46 3.00 -8.16 -1.42
CA GLY A 46 4.12 -7.51 -0.76
C GLY A 46 5.03 -6.75 -1.72
N MET A 47 5.29 -7.30 -2.92
CA MET A 47 6.07 -6.61 -3.96
C MET A 47 5.37 -5.34 -4.46
N SER A 48 4.07 -5.42 -4.78
CA SER A 48 3.30 -4.24 -5.22
C SER A 48 3.26 -3.15 -4.16
N LEU A 49 3.07 -3.52 -2.88
CA LEU A 49 3.10 -2.56 -1.76
C LEU A 49 4.47 -1.87 -1.64
N MET A 50 5.56 -2.60 -1.82
CA MET A 50 6.91 -2.03 -1.80
C MET A 50 7.13 -1.05 -2.95
N GLN A 51 6.66 -1.39 -4.15
CA GLN A 51 6.72 -0.52 -5.32
C GLN A 51 5.94 0.79 -5.10
N ILE A 52 4.76 0.73 -4.47
CA ILE A 52 3.99 1.92 -4.10
C ILE A 52 4.79 2.80 -3.13
N VAL A 53 5.44 2.23 -2.11
CA VAL A 53 6.23 3.01 -1.13
C VAL A 53 7.40 3.74 -1.81
N VAL A 54 8.03 3.15 -2.82
CA VAL A 54 9.13 3.79 -3.57
C VAL A 54 8.67 4.77 -4.65
N GLY A 55 7.36 4.92 -4.85
CA GLY A 55 6.79 5.96 -5.72
C GLY A 55 6.12 5.46 -7.00
N GLU A 56 6.05 4.14 -7.24
CA GLU A 56 5.34 3.60 -8.41
C GLU A 56 3.83 3.82 -8.29
N ARG A 57 3.20 4.22 -9.39
CA ARG A 57 1.76 4.53 -9.47
C ARG A 57 1.07 3.90 -10.68
N ASP A 58 1.82 3.21 -11.56
CA ASP A 58 1.25 2.46 -12.67
C ASP A 58 0.38 1.30 -12.13
N ARG A 59 -0.93 1.47 -12.27
CA ARG A 59 -1.93 0.53 -11.75
C ARG A 59 -1.82 -0.84 -12.42
N ASP A 60 -1.56 -0.89 -13.72
CA ASP A 60 -1.48 -2.14 -14.45
C ASP A 60 -0.25 -2.93 -14.00
N LEU A 61 0.89 -2.24 -13.83
CA LEU A 61 2.12 -2.85 -13.32
C LEU A 61 1.95 -3.39 -11.89
N LEU A 62 1.27 -2.64 -11.03
CA LEU A 62 1.09 -2.98 -9.62
C LEU A 62 0.03 -4.07 -9.38
N THR A 63 -0.84 -4.35 -10.36
CA THR A 63 -1.97 -5.27 -10.21
C THR A 63 -1.93 -6.49 -11.12
N ASN A 64 -1.03 -6.55 -12.10
CA ASN A 64 -0.98 -7.60 -13.13
C ASN A 64 -0.97 -9.06 -12.61
N ASN A 65 -0.45 -9.29 -11.40
CA ASN A 65 -0.32 -10.61 -10.78
C ASN A 65 -1.16 -10.73 -9.51
N LEU A 66 -2.16 -9.86 -9.33
CA LEU A 66 -3.04 -9.84 -8.16
C LEU A 66 -4.48 -10.15 -8.56
N GLU A 67 -5.14 -10.94 -7.72
CA GLU A 67 -6.55 -11.27 -7.87
C GLU A 67 -7.26 -11.13 -6.51
N GLY A 68 -8.59 -11.00 -6.53
CA GLY A 68 -9.40 -10.97 -5.31
C GLY A 68 -9.09 -9.80 -4.36
N GLU A 69 -8.96 -10.08 -3.06
CA GLU A 69 -8.76 -9.06 -2.03
C GLU A 69 -7.45 -8.26 -2.16
N PRO A 70 -6.28 -8.87 -2.47
CA PRO A 70 -5.05 -8.14 -2.78
C PRO A 70 -5.19 -7.07 -3.87
N LEU A 71 -5.91 -7.39 -4.95
CA LEU A 71 -6.18 -6.47 -6.05
C LEU A 71 -7.01 -5.26 -5.57
N LEU A 72 -8.08 -5.52 -4.83
CA LEU A 72 -8.95 -4.48 -4.27
C LEU A 72 -8.18 -3.58 -3.30
N LEU A 73 -7.28 -4.15 -2.50
CA LEU A 73 -6.44 -3.41 -1.57
C LEU A 73 -5.50 -2.44 -2.30
N ILE A 74 -4.76 -2.92 -3.31
CA ILE A 74 -3.83 -2.09 -4.09
C ILE A 74 -4.58 -0.95 -4.78
N ASN A 75 -5.69 -1.26 -5.44
CA ASN A 75 -6.51 -0.23 -6.10
C ASN A 75 -6.96 0.84 -5.11
N ARG A 76 -7.42 0.45 -3.92
CA ARG A 76 -7.85 1.40 -2.91
C ARG A 76 -6.71 2.28 -2.37
N ILE A 77 -5.51 1.72 -2.21
CA ILE A 77 -4.34 2.52 -1.80
C ILE A 77 -4.03 3.56 -2.88
N LEU A 78 -4.05 3.17 -4.16
CA LEU A 78 -3.81 4.08 -5.27
C LEU A 78 -4.88 5.18 -5.34
N ASP A 79 -6.16 4.82 -5.22
CA ASP A 79 -7.27 5.78 -5.20
C ASP A 79 -7.10 6.81 -4.06
N GLU A 80 -6.71 6.38 -2.86
CA GLU A 80 -6.47 7.28 -1.72
C GLU A 80 -5.23 8.14 -1.91
N LEU A 81 -4.18 7.63 -2.56
CA LEU A 81 -3.00 8.42 -2.91
C LEU A 81 -3.30 9.48 -3.97
N GLU A 82 -4.18 9.18 -4.93
CA GLU A 82 -4.66 10.14 -5.94
C GLU A 82 -5.60 11.19 -5.32
N ALA A 83 -6.49 10.76 -4.41
CA ALA A 83 -7.43 11.63 -3.73
C ALA A 83 -6.79 12.48 -2.63
N SER A 84 -5.68 12.03 -2.05
CA SER A 84 -4.92 12.80 -1.06
C SER A 84 -4.14 13.90 -1.80
N PRO A 85 -4.50 15.19 -1.63
CA PRO A 85 -3.78 16.27 -2.28
C PRO A 85 -2.38 16.31 -1.69
N PHE A 86 -1.41 15.70 -2.37
CA PHE A 86 -0.01 15.97 -2.14
C PHE A 86 0.22 17.43 -2.53
N LYS A 87 0.09 18.33 -1.55
CA LYS A 87 0.79 19.62 -1.58
C LYS A 87 2.26 19.26 -1.47
N GLY A 88 2.88 18.89 -2.59
CA GLY A 88 4.31 18.94 -2.72
C GLY A 88 4.73 20.35 -2.33
N GLN A 89 5.26 20.49 -1.12
CA GLN A 89 6.05 21.66 -0.78
C GLN A 89 7.25 21.61 -1.71
N LEU A 90 7.15 22.36 -2.80
CA LEU A 90 8.30 22.95 -3.45
C LEU A 90 9.00 23.78 -2.37
N TYR A 91 10.07 23.23 -1.81
CA TYR A 91 11.11 24.01 -1.13
C TYR A 91 12.31 24.09 -2.07
#